data_AF-A0A822HUX5-F1
#
_entry.id   AF-A0A822HUX5-F1
#
_cell.length_a   1.000
_cell.length_b   1.000
_cell.length_c   1.000
_cell.angle_alpha   90.00
_cell.angle_beta   90.00
_cell.angle_gamma   90.00
#
_symmetry.space_group_name_H-M   'P 1'
#
loop_
_entity.id
_entity.type
_entity.pdbx_description
1 polymer ?
#
loop_
_entity_poly.entity_id
_entity_poly.type
_entity_poly.pdbx_seq_one_letter_code
_entity_poly.pdbx_strand_id
1 'polypeptide(L)' 'MLGEQLNNEESRGLLSAIDKMRELLHGERVTLPEIVVVGDQSVGKSSVLEAICGIE' A
#
# COMPACT_ATOMS: atom_id res chain seq x y z
N MET A 1 -8.09 -13.03 6.04
CA MET A 1 -8.52 -11.93 6.94
C MET A 1 -7.95 -10.56 6.55
N LEU A 2 -6.68 -10.19 6.81
CA LEU A 2 -6.16 -8.86 6.40
C LEU A 2 -5.95 -8.71 4.89
N GLY A 3 -5.39 -9.73 4.23
CA GLY A 3 -5.18 -9.71 2.77
C GLY A 3 -6.48 -9.56 1.99
N GLU A 4 -7.57 -10.22 2.42
CA GLU A 4 -8.89 -10.09 1.77
C GLU A 4 -9.54 -8.72 2.03
N GLN A 5 -9.28 -8.09 3.18
CA GLN A 5 -9.78 -6.76 3.48
C GLN A 5 -9.09 -5.67 2.67
N LEU A 6 -7.80 -5.83 2.37
CA LEU A 6 -7.03 -4.87 1.58
C LEU A 6 -7.06 -5.16 0.07
N ASN A 7 -7.36 -6.41 -0.31
CA ASN A 7 -7.45 -6.85 -1.71
C ASN A 7 -8.90 -6.91 -2.22
N ASN A 8 -9.72 -5.92 -1.86
CA ASN A 8 -11.02 -5.68 -2.50
C ASN A 8 -10.96 -4.42 -3.38
N GLU A 9 -11.92 -4.26 -4.29
CA GLU A 9 -11.91 -3.17 -5.27
C GLU A 9 -11.92 -1.78 -4.61
N GLU A 10 -12.67 -1.62 -3.51
CA GLU A 10 -12.75 -0.36 -2.77
C GLU A 10 -11.38 0.04 -2.20
N SER A 11 -10.69 -0.89 -1.55
CA SER A 11 -9.36 -0.67 -0.95
C SER A 11 -8.31 -0.39 -2.02
N ARG A 12 -8.36 -1.11 -3.15
CA ARG A 12 -7.48 -0.85 -4.31
C ARG A 12 -7.72 0.55 -4.89
N GLY A 13 -8.98 0.97 -4.96
CA GLY A 13 -9.37 2.33 -5.38
C GLY A 13 -8.81 3.41 -4.46
N LEU A 14 -8.89 3.20 -3.14
CA LEU A 14 -8.34 4.12 -2.15
C LEU A 14 -6.81 4.21 -2.24
N LEU A 15 -6.12 3.07 -2.31
CA LEU A 15 -4.66 3.04 -2.47
C LEU A 15 -4.23 3.77 -3.75
N SER A 16 -4.92 3.52 -4.86
CA SER A 16 -4.64 4.23 -6.13
C SER A 16 -4.90 5.74 -6.03
N ALA A 17 -5.90 6.18 -5.28
CA ALA A 17 -6.13 7.60 -5.05
C ALA A 17 -4.99 8.24 -4.23
N ILE A 18 -4.48 7.53 -3.22
CA ILE A 18 -3.33 7.97 -2.42
C ILE A 18 -2.07 8.07 -3.30
N ASP A 19 -1.84 7.09 -4.19
CA ASP A 19 -0.70 7.13 -5.12
C ASP A 19 -0.79 8.32 -6.07
N LYS A 20 -1.97 8.61 -6.63
CA LYS A 20 -2.20 9.81 -7.47
C LYS A 20 -1.98 11.09 -6.69
N MET A 21 -2.43 11.16 -5.43
CA MET A 21 -2.16 12.33 -4.58
C MET A 21 -0.66 12.50 -4.37
N ARG A 22 0.09 11.41 -4.14
CA ARG A 22 1.54 11.47 -3.97
C ARG A 22 2.26 12.03 -5.19
N GLU A 23 1.83 11.62 -6.39
CA GLU A 23 2.36 12.15 -7.66
C GLU A 23 2.00 13.62 -7.90
N LEU A 24 0.85 14.09 -7.41
CA LEU A 24 0.45 15.49 -7.58
C LEU A 24 1.12 16.42 -6.57
N LEU A 25 1.32 15.94 -5.34
CA LEU A 25 1.79 16.73 -4.20
C LEU A 25 3.32 16.84 -4.13
N HIS A 26 4.09 16.42 -5.15
CA HIS A 26 5.56 16.41 -5.13
C HIS A 26 6.18 17.67 -4.48
N GLY A 27 6.66 17.53 -3.24
CA GLY A 27 7.34 18.59 -2.48
C GLY A 27 6.47 19.36 -1.46
N GLU A 28 5.17 19.09 -1.39
CA GLU A 28 4.27 19.67 -0.40
C GLU A 28 4.33 18.92 0.95
N ARG A 29 4.19 19.65 2.06
CA ARG A 29 4.20 19.07 3.43
C ARG A 29 2.86 18.42 3.79
N VAL A 30 2.32 17.60 2.90
CA VAL A 30 1.09 16.85 3.16
C VAL A 30 1.45 15.40 3.48
N THR A 31 1.12 14.96 4.69
CA THR A 31 1.32 13.57 5.10
C THR A 31 0.18 12.72 4.54
N LEU A 32 0.51 11.80 3.64
CA LEU A 32 -0.43 10.81 3.14
C LEU A 32 -0.39 9.55 4.02
N PRO A 33 -1.51 8.82 4.15
CA PRO A 33 -1.52 7.52 4.82
C PRO A 33 -0.59 6.53 4.11
N GLU A 34 0.15 5.75 4.89
CA GLU A 34 1.10 4.74 4.40
C GLU A 34 0.94 3.43 5.17
N ILE A 35 1.13 2.31 4.48
CA ILE A 35 1.17 0.97 5.09
C ILE A 35 2.63 0.52 5.12
N VAL A 36 3.13 0.20 6.33
CA VAL A 36 4.50 -0.28 6.52
C VAL A 36 4.45 -1.70 7.07
N VAL A 37 5.15 -2.62 6.39
CA VAL A 37 5.30 -4.01 6.83
C VAL A 37 6.62 -4.17 7.57
N VAL A 38 6.56 -4.57 8.84
CA VAL A 38 7.73 -4.73 9.72
C VAL A 38 7.86 -6.18 10.14
N GLY A 39 9.09 -6.71 10.15
CA GLY A 39 9.38 -8.08 10.55
C GLY A 39 10.83 -8.47 10.26
N ASP A 40 11.26 -9.60 10.82
CA ASP A 40 12.63 -10.09 10.72
C ASP A 40 13.05 -10.42 9.27
N GLN A 41 14.35 -10.59 9.01
CA GLN A 41 14.85 -10.94 7.68
C GLN A 41 14.17 -12.23 7.18
N SER A 42 13.77 -12.23 5.90
CA SER A 42 13.23 -13.41 5.20
C SER A 42 11.86 -13.95 5.66
N VAL A 43 11.06 -13.16 6.39
CA VAL A 43 9.69 -13.57 6.84
C VAL A 43 8.57 -13.29 5.82
N GLY A 44 8.91 -12.89 4.58
CA GLY A 44 7.91 -12.63 3.53
C GLY A 44 7.33 -11.21 3.49
N LYS A 45 8.07 -10.20 3.96
CA LYS A 45 7.64 -8.79 3.92
C LYS A 45 7.27 -8.31 2.50
N SER A 46 8.09 -8.67 1.51
CA SER A 46 7.82 -8.34 0.10
C SER A 46 6.56 -9.05 -0.39
N SER A 47 6.40 -10.33 -0.08
CA SER A 47 5.22 -11.12 -0.44
C SER A 47 3.92 -10.57 0.14
N VAL A 48 3.96 -9.96 1.33
CA VAL A 48 2.79 -9.28 1.90
C VAL A 48 2.44 -8.02 1.09
N LEU A 49 3.44 -7.23 0.69
CA LEU A 49 3.20 -6.03 -0.12
C LEU A 49 2.74 -6.39 -1.55
N GLU A 50 3.34 -7.40 -2.17
CA GLU A 50 2.94 -7.95 -3.47
C GLU A 50 1.46 -8.35 -3.49
N ALA A 51 1.03 -9.10 -2.46
CA ALA A 51 -0.36 -9.53 -2.31
C ALA A 51 -1.35 -8.37 -2.11
N ILE A 52 -0.93 -7.27 -1.48
CA ILE A 52 -1.78 -6.08 -1.23
C ILE A 52 -1.82 -5.18 -2.47
N CYS A 53 -0.69 -4.93 -3.11
CA CYS A 53 -0.60 -4.06 -4.29
C CYS A 53 -1.08 -4.77 -5.58
N GLY A 54 -1.15 -6.11 -5.58
CA GLY A 54 -1.42 -6.90 -6.79
C GLY A 54 -0.30 -6.79 -7.81
N ILE A 55 0.95 -6.84 -7.31
CA ILE A 55 2.17 -6.85 -8.11
C ILE A 55 2.78 -8.26 -7.97
N GLU A 56 3.23 -8.87 -9.07
CA GLU A 56 3.99 -10.13 -9.09
C GLU A 56 5.51 -9.87 -9.09
#